data_AF-A0A537YKE0-F1
#
_entry.id   AF-A0A537YKE0-F1
#
_cell.length_a   1.000
_cell.length_b   1.000
_cell.length_c   1.000
_cell.angle_alpha   90.00
_cell.angle_beta   90.00
_cell.angle_gamma   90.00
#
_symmetry.space_group_name_H-M   'P 1'
#
loop_
_entity.id
_entity.type
_entity.pdbx_description
1 polymer ?
#
loop_
_entity_poly.entity_id
_entity_poly.type
_entity_poly.pdbx_seq_one_letter_code
_entity_poly.pdbx_strand_id
1 'polypeptide(L)'
;MRLIVTEKNNSAKKIAEALSKGSNSEDKTFKVPFYTWKDAEGGEHMTVGLKGHVLGPAFPEGYSNWQKTDLHDLIDAELIKEPTDKNVVKAIKKLAKEADELVIATDFDREGELIGLEALEEMLDANPALGSREGTADGTLRIQRARYSALTKEEIDRAFSELDELSYPLANAGAARQDIDLLWGATLTRAVSLASRRFGSNFLSVGRVQSPTLGLIVEREMERRAHVAKPFWEVFAKFQHPDGGFETHHSVDKFWEKAEADAAIAGTSNPGTVKAVTARKNTRKPPTPYNTTAFSTDASSRLGITPASAMRIAEDLYMDGFISYPRTDNTVYPSSLPVRELVTSLV
;
A
#
# COMPACT_ATOMS: atom_id res chain seq x y z
N MET A 1 -29.14 -9.88 14.70
CA MET A 1 -27.72 -10.17 14.50
C MET A 1 -26.99 -8.98 13.87
N ARG A 2 -25.85 -8.55 14.44
CA ARG A 2 -24.89 -7.62 13.80
C ARG A 2 -23.90 -8.42 12.96
N LEU A 3 -23.79 -8.11 11.67
CA LEU A 3 -22.85 -8.72 10.74
C LEU A 3 -21.68 -7.78 10.46
N ILE A 4 -20.46 -8.21 10.80
CA ILE A 4 -19.22 -7.47 10.62
C ILE A 4 -18.47 -8.08 9.43
N VAL A 5 -18.13 -7.26 8.44
CA VAL A 5 -17.43 -7.72 7.22
C VAL A 5 -16.03 -7.13 7.19
N THR A 6 -15.04 -8.01 7.05
CA THR A 6 -13.62 -7.63 7.02
C THR A 6 -12.97 -8.00 5.69
N GLU A 7 -11.82 -7.40 5.36
CA GLU A 7 -11.16 -7.67 4.07
C GLU A 7 -10.64 -9.12 3.93
N LYS A 8 -10.23 -9.73 5.05
CA LYS A 8 -9.57 -11.04 5.10
C LYS A 8 -10.05 -11.84 6.30
N ASN A 9 -10.03 -13.18 6.18
CA ASN A 9 -10.43 -14.07 7.26
C ASN A 9 -9.65 -13.89 8.57
N ASN A 10 -8.34 -13.57 8.49
CA ASN A 10 -7.53 -13.35 9.69
C ASN A 10 -8.04 -12.15 10.50
N SER A 11 -8.43 -11.06 9.82
CA SER A 11 -9.03 -9.89 10.47
C SER A 11 -10.38 -10.23 11.11
N ALA A 12 -11.25 -10.97 10.41
CA ALA A 12 -12.52 -11.45 10.98
C ALA A 12 -12.30 -12.25 12.27
N LYS A 13 -11.37 -13.21 12.23
CA LYS A 13 -11.04 -14.05 13.38
C LYS A 13 -10.56 -13.22 14.57
N LYS A 14 -9.62 -12.29 14.35
CA LYS A 14 -9.07 -11.43 15.40
C LYS A 14 -10.11 -10.50 16.01
N ILE A 15 -10.96 -9.90 15.19
CA ILE A 15 -12.06 -9.06 15.66
C ILE A 15 -13.05 -9.89 16.49
N ALA A 16 -13.40 -11.09 16.03
CA ALA A 16 -14.26 -11.99 16.80
C ALA A 16 -13.62 -12.40 18.14
N GLU A 17 -12.34 -12.75 18.17
CA GLU A 17 -11.61 -13.10 19.39
C GLU A 17 -11.58 -11.92 20.39
N ALA A 18 -11.29 -10.71 19.91
CA ALA A 18 -11.26 -9.50 20.73
C ALA A 18 -12.64 -9.18 21.33
N LEU A 19 -13.67 -9.08 20.48
CA LEU A 19 -15.02 -8.66 20.90
C LEU A 19 -15.76 -9.73 21.70
N SER A 20 -15.53 -11.02 21.42
CA SER A 20 -16.11 -12.12 22.19
C SER A 20 -15.32 -12.48 23.45
N LYS A 21 -14.16 -11.86 23.69
CA LYS A 21 -13.20 -12.25 24.74
C LYS A 21 -12.83 -13.74 24.65
N GLY A 22 -12.69 -14.24 23.41
CA GLY A 22 -12.34 -15.62 23.10
C GLY A 22 -13.48 -16.65 23.20
N SER A 23 -14.74 -16.20 23.29
CA SER A 23 -15.92 -17.08 23.38
C SER A 23 -16.68 -17.29 22.06
N ASN A 24 -16.05 -16.95 20.93
CA ASN A 24 -16.63 -17.12 19.60
C ASN A 24 -16.63 -18.58 19.13
N SER A 25 -17.57 -18.90 18.23
CA SER A 25 -17.65 -20.17 17.51
C SER A 25 -17.31 -19.96 16.04
N GLU A 26 -16.61 -20.91 15.42
CA GLU A 26 -16.27 -20.90 13.99
C GLU A 26 -17.20 -21.84 13.22
N ASP A 27 -17.71 -21.37 12.09
CA ASP A 27 -18.42 -22.18 11.09
C ASP A 27 -18.10 -21.64 9.69
N LYS A 28 -18.70 -22.20 8.64
CA LYS A 28 -18.46 -21.79 7.26
C LYS A 28 -19.68 -21.93 6.38
N THR A 29 -19.81 -21.03 5.42
CA THR A 29 -20.78 -21.15 4.33
C THR A 29 -20.11 -20.92 2.99
N PHE A 30 -20.42 -21.75 1.99
CA PHE A 30 -19.75 -21.72 0.67
C PHE A 30 -18.21 -21.74 0.75
N LYS A 31 -17.62 -22.45 1.72
CA LYS A 31 -16.16 -22.47 1.99
C LYS A 31 -15.57 -21.14 2.49
N VAL A 32 -16.41 -20.20 2.92
CA VAL A 32 -16.02 -18.95 3.56
C VAL A 32 -16.28 -19.11 5.06
N PRO A 33 -15.23 -19.06 5.91
CA PRO A 33 -15.40 -19.11 7.35
C PRO A 33 -16.08 -17.84 7.88
N PHE A 34 -16.84 -17.99 8.95
CA PHE A 34 -17.40 -16.90 9.73
C PHE A 34 -17.37 -17.26 11.22
N TYR A 35 -17.42 -16.25 12.08
CA TYR A 35 -17.31 -16.41 13.52
C TYR A 35 -18.48 -15.75 14.22
N THR A 36 -19.17 -16.46 15.11
CA THR A 36 -20.35 -15.97 15.83
C THR A 36 -20.12 -15.92 17.34
N TRP A 37 -20.77 -14.99 18.02
CA TRP A 37 -20.81 -14.92 19.48
C TRP A 37 -22.05 -14.19 19.98
N LYS A 38 -22.30 -14.28 21.28
CA LYS A 38 -23.29 -13.45 21.98
C LYS A 38 -22.59 -12.52 22.95
N ASP A 39 -22.99 -11.26 22.99
CA ASP A 39 -22.50 -10.32 23.99
C ASP A 39 -23.17 -10.54 25.36
N ALA A 40 -22.77 -9.74 26.36
CA ALA A 40 -23.31 -9.82 27.72
C ALA A 40 -24.80 -9.44 27.82
N GLU A 41 -25.33 -8.72 26.84
CA GLU A 41 -26.73 -8.30 26.75
C GLU A 41 -27.57 -9.31 25.93
N GLY A 42 -26.94 -10.36 25.42
CA GLY A 42 -27.57 -11.39 24.59
C GLY A 42 -27.66 -11.02 23.11
N GLY A 43 -27.07 -9.91 22.69
CA GLY A 43 -26.96 -9.49 21.29
C GLY A 43 -26.13 -10.48 20.48
N GLU A 44 -26.63 -10.88 19.32
CA GLU A 44 -25.96 -11.83 18.42
C GLU A 44 -25.07 -11.09 17.43
N HIS A 45 -23.81 -11.53 17.33
CA HIS A 45 -22.81 -10.94 16.45
C HIS A 45 -22.19 -12.00 15.56
N MET A 46 -21.80 -11.59 14.36
CA MET A 46 -21.10 -12.41 13.39
C MET A 46 -19.99 -11.59 12.72
N THR A 47 -18.84 -12.20 12.49
CA THR A 47 -17.81 -11.64 11.60
C THR A 47 -17.56 -12.59 10.44
N VAL A 48 -17.34 -12.04 9.25
CA VAL A 48 -16.95 -12.78 8.05
C VAL A 48 -15.79 -12.08 7.36
N GLY A 49 -14.84 -12.85 6.85
CA GLY A 49 -13.72 -12.33 6.06
C GLY A 49 -13.94 -12.50 4.57
N LEU A 50 -13.71 -11.43 3.83
CA LEU A 50 -13.63 -11.45 2.37
C LEU A 50 -12.29 -12.05 1.91
N LYS A 51 -11.99 -11.88 0.63
CA LYS A 51 -10.71 -12.26 0.01
C LYS A 51 -10.16 -11.11 -0.83
N GLY A 52 -10.17 -9.91 -0.26
CA GLY A 52 -9.98 -8.66 -1.01
C GLY A 52 -11.24 -8.25 -1.77
N HIS A 53 -11.08 -7.67 -2.96
CA HIS A 53 -12.17 -7.23 -3.83
C HIS A 53 -13.24 -8.30 -4.01
N VAL A 54 -14.50 -7.90 -3.90
CA VAL A 54 -15.70 -8.72 -4.10
C VAL A 54 -16.17 -8.61 -5.54
N LEU A 55 -16.01 -7.43 -6.13
CA LEU A 55 -16.39 -7.11 -7.49
C LEU A 55 -15.17 -6.57 -8.25
N GLY A 56 -15.12 -6.82 -9.55
CA GLY A 56 -14.11 -6.26 -10.45
C GLY A 56 -14.77 -5.59 -11.64
N PRO A 57 -14.25 -4.45 -12.14
CA PRO A 57 -14.72 -3.89 -13.39
C PRO A 57 -14.37 -4.84 -14.55
N ALA A 58 -15.32 -5.00 -15.46
CA ALA A 58 -15.16 -5.79 -16.67
C ALA A 58 -15.88 -5.11 -17.83
N PHE A 59 -15.41 -5.37 -19.05
CA PHE A 59 -16.18 -5.01 -20.23
C PHE A 59 -17.35 -6.00 -20.40
N PRO A 60 -18.50 -5.55 -20.92
CA PRO A 60 -19.57 -6.44 -21.34
C PRO A 60 -19.09 -7.52 -22.34
N GLU A 61 -19.80 -8.64 -22.43
CA GLU A 61 -19.41 -9.83 -23.21
C GLU A 61 -19.07 -9.53 -24.68
N GLY A 62 -19.72 -8.50 -25.27
CA GLY A 62 -19.49 -8.04 -26.65
C GLY A 62 -18.06 -7.56 -26.96
N TYR A 63 -17.29 -7.15 -25.95
CA TYR A 63 -15.94 -6.61 -26.10
C TYR A 63 -14.84 -7.66 -25.96
N SER A 64 -15.19 -8.94 -25.80
CA SER A 64 -14.25 -10.04 -25.55
C SER A 64 -13.36 -10.35 -26.77
N ASN A 65 -13.83 -10.11 -27.99
CA ASN A 65 -13.09 -10.39 -29.22
C ASN A 65 -12.22 -9.20 -29.66
N TRP A 66 -10.94 -9.24 -29.34
CA TRP A 66 -9.99 -8.14 -29.59
C TRP A 66 -9.85 -7.77 -31.07
N GLN A 67 -10.06 -8.72 -31.99
CA GLN A 67 -9.90 -8.49 -33.44
C GLN A 67 -11.13 -7.85 -34.07
N LYS A 68 -12.29 -7.99 -33.43
CA LYS A 68 -13.58 -7.47 -33.92
C LYS A 68 -14.06 -6.23 -33.18
N THR A 69 -13.47 -5.94 -32.03
CA THR A 69 -13.81 -4.79 -31.19
C THR A 69 -13.04 -3.58 -31.70
N ASP A 70 -13.73 -2.49 -32.04
CA ASP A 70 -13.07 -1.22 -32.29
C ASP A 70 -12.45 -0.71 -30.97
N LEU A 71 -11.22 -0.21 -31.05
CA LEU A 71 -10.52 0.32 -29.89
C LEU A 71 -11.18 1.60 -29.36
N HIS A 72 -11.85 2.37 -30.21
CA HIS A 72 -12.61 3.55 -29.81
C HIS A 72 -13.82 3.16 -28.95
N ASP A 73 -14.49 2.07 -29.29
CA ASP A 73 -15.65 1.58 -28.52
C ASP A 73 -15.26 1.20 -27.08
N LEU A 74 -14.00 0.81 -26.84
CA LEU A 74 -13.51 0.49 -25.49
C LEU A 74 -13.37 1.72 -24.60
N ILE A 75 -13.17 2.91 -25.18
CA ILE A 75 -12.94 4.14 -24.40
C ILE A 75 -14.23 4.59 -23.73
N ASP A 76 -15.35 4.45 -24.44
CA ASP A 76 -16.68 4.89 -24.02
C ASP A 76 -17.55 3.73 -23.49
N ALA A 77 -16.98 2.52 -23.38
CA ALA A 77 -17.71 1.34 -22.92
C ALA A 77 -18.16 1.50 -21.46
N GLU A 78 -19.47 1.33 -21.23
CA GLU A 78 -20.01 1.22 -19.88
C GLU A 78 -19.58 -0.11 -19.25
N LEU A 79 -18.75 -0.01 -18.20
CA LEU A 79 -18.20 -1.16 -17.52
C LEU A 79 -19.27 -1.80 -16.62
N ILE A 80 -19.24 -3.13 -16.57
CA ILE A 80 -20.03 -3.92 -15.63
C ILE A 80 -19.17 -4.35 -14.45
N LYS A 81 -19.81 -4.71 -13.34
CA LYS A 81 -19.14 -5.30 -12.18
C LYS A 81 -19.38 -6.80 -12.17
N GLU A 82 -18.30 -7.57 -12.10
CA GLU A 82 -18.36 -9.03 -12.04
C GLU A 82 -17.80 -9.57 -10.70
N PRO A 83 -18.41 -10.63 -10.13
CA PRO A 83 -17.88 -11.29 -8.94
C PRO A 83 -16.45 -11.81 -9.15
N THR A 84 -15.52 -11.40 -8.29
CA THR A 84 -14.15 -11.92 -8.27
C THR A 84 -14.11 -13.35 -7.72
N ASP A 85 -14.89 -13.63 -6.66
CA ASP A 85 -15.11 -14.96 -6.08
C ASP A 85 -16.60 -15.17 -5.83
N LYS A 86 -17.22 -16.00 -6.67
CA LYS A 86 -18.65 -16.34 -6.60
C LYS A 86 -19.06 -16.95 -5.26
N ASN A 87 -18.16 -17.64 -4.56
CA ASN A 87 -18.47 -18.21 -3.25
C ASN A 87 -18.51 -17.13 -2.16
N VAL A 88 -17.62 -16.15 -2.21
CA VAL A 88 -17.62 -15.00 -1.29
C VAL A 88 -18.92 -14.21 -1.44
N VAL A 89 -19.29 -13.86 -2.68
CA VAL A 89 -20.57 -13.16 -2.96
C VAL A 89 -21.77 -13.94 -2.43
N LYS A 90 -21.85 -15.25 -2.71
CA LYS A 90 -22.94 -16.10 -2.18
C LYS A 90 -22.95 -16.18 -0.65
N ALA A 91 -21.79 -16.22 -0.02
CA ALA A 91 -21.67 -16.25 1.43
C ALA A 91 -22.19 -14.96 2.06
N ILE A 92 -21.67 -13.79 1.66
CA ILE A 92 -22.09 -12.51 2.25
C ILE A 92 -23.56 -12.23 1.99
N LYS A 93 -24.09 -12.56 0.79
CA LYS A 93 -25.52 -12.43 0.47
C LYS A 93 -26.39 -13.34 1.33
N LYS A 94 -25.92 -14.56 1.64
CA LYS A 94 -26.65 -15.47 2.53
C LYS A 94 -26.66 -14.93 3.97
N LEU A 95 -25.50 -14.53 4.50
CA LEU A 95 -25.37 -14.05 5.87
C LEU A 95 -26.12 -12.74 6.10
N ALA A 96 -26.12 -11.84 5.11
CA ALA A 96 -26.81 -10.56 5.19
C ALA A 96 -28.34 -10.69 5.34
N LYS A 97 -28.96 -11.78 4.87
CA LYS A 97 -30.41 -12.02 5.02
C LYS A 97 -30.85 -12.20 6.47
N GLU A 98 -29.93 -12.60 7.33
CA GLU A 98 -30.17 -12.81 8.77
C GLU A 98 -29.68 -11.61 9.60
N ALA A 99 -29.06 -10.60 8.95
CA ALA A 99 -28.50 -9.45 9.61
C ALA A 99 -29.58 -8.38 9.86
N ASP A 100 -29.52 -7.78 11.05
CA ASP A 100 -30.27 -6.57 11.39
C ASP A 100 -29.39 -5.32 11.30
N GLU A 101 -28.07 -5.48 11.32
CA GLU A 101 -27.05 -4.41 11.29
C GLU A 101 -25.80 -4.89 10.55
N LEU A 102 -25.13 -3.98 9.83
CA LEU A 102 -23.88 -4.18 9.12
C LEU A 102 -22.79 -3.27 9.69
N VAL A 103 -21.61 -3.84 9.91
CA VAL A 103 -20.39 -3.08 10.19
C VAL A 103 -19.32 -3.42 9.16
N ILE A 104 -18.88 -2.44 8.40
CA ILE A 104 -17.73 -2.55 7.51
C ILE A 104 -16.46 -2.36 8.33
N ALA A 105 -15.65 -3.41 8.38
CA ALA A 105 -14.38 -3.49 9.10
C ALA A 105 -13.28 -3.97 8.13
N THR A 106 -13.25 -3.39 6.94
CA THR A 106 -12.12 -3.51 6.00
C THR A 106 -10.96 -2.60 6.42
N ASP A 107 -9.78 -2.82 5.87
CA ASP A 107 -8.60 -2.03 6.22
C ASP A 107 -8.84 -0.53 5.94
N PHE A 108 -8.24 0.35 6.74
CA PHE A 108 -8.52 1.79 6.67
C PHE A 108 -7.64 2.49 5.63
N ASP A 109 -7.85 2.15 4.36
CA ASP A 109 -7.26 2.82 3.21
C ASP A 109 -8.27 2.93 2.05
N ARG A 110 -7.84 3.49 0.92
CA ARG A 110 -8.70 3.65 -0.26
C ARG A 110 -9.22 2.32 -0.80
N GLU A 111 -8.40 1.28 -0.80
CA GLU A 111 -8.78 -0.02 -1.35
C GLU A 111 -9.76 -0.72 -0.41
N GLY A 112 -9.53 -0.67 0.90
CA GLY A 112 -10.42 -1.20 1.92
C GLY A 112 -11.79 -0.51 1.95
N GLU A 113 -11.87 0.81 1.77
CA GLU A 113 -13.17 1.49 1.62
C GLU A 113 -13.93 1.01 0.36
N LEU A 114 -13.22 0.79 -0.76
CA LEU A 114 -13.84 0.26 -1.98
C LEU A 114 -14.32 -1.19 -1.77
N ILE A 115 -13.49 -2.07 -1.21
CA ILE A 115 -13.86 -3.46 -0.91
C ILE A 115 -15.08 -3.50 0.02
N GLY A 116 -15.11 -2.61 1.01
CA GLY A 116 -16.23 -2.43 1.91
C GLY A 116 -17.52 -2.03 1.19
N LEU A 117 -17.42 -1.08 0.25
CA LEU A 117 -18.54 -0.66 -0.59
C LEU A 117 -19.05 -1.78 -1.51
N GLU A 118 -18.16 -2.51 -2.18
CA GLU A 118 -18.53 -3.64 -3.05
C GLU A 118 -19.30 -4.72 -2.27
N ALA A 119 -18.80 -5.07 -1.07
CA ALA A 119 -19.48 -6.03 -0.21
C ALA A 119 -20.83 -5.51 0.27
N LEU A 120 -20.89 -4.22 0.64
CA LEU A 120 -22.11 -3.57 1.10
C LEU A 120 -23.21 -3.61 0.03
N GLU A 121 -22.88 -3.27 -1.22
CA GLU A 121 -23.84 -3.27 -2.33
C GLU A 121 -24.45 -4.66 -2.55
N GLU A 122 -23.63 -5.72 -2.53
CA GLU A 122 -24.12 -7.10 -2.63
C GLU A 122 -25.01 -7.50 -1.45
N MET A 123 -24.68 -7.06 -0.24
CA MET A 123 -25.47 -7.37 0.97
C MET A 123 -26.81 -6.63 0.99
N LEU A 124 -26.84 -5.37 0.56
CA LEU A 124 -28.07 -4.58 0.45
C LEU A 124 -29.00 -5.13 -0.65
N ASP A 125 -28.46 -5.60 -1.77
CA ASP A 125 -29.23 -6.31 -2.80
C ASP A 125 -29.91 -7.58 -2.24
N ALA A 126 -29.22 -8.31 -1.36
CA ALA A 126 -29.75 -9.52 -0.74
C ALA A 126 -30.72 -9.25 0.43
N ASN A 127 -30.57 -8.12 1.12
CA ASN A 127 -31.43 -7.70 2.22
C ASN A 127 -31.69 -6.18 2.18
N PRO A 128 -32.66 -5.72 1.36
CA PRO A 128 -32.99 -4.29 1.24
C PRO A 128 -33.54 -3.66 2.53
N ALA A 129 -33.97 -4.48 3.52
CA ALA A 129 -34.45 -3.98 4.80
C ALA A 129 -33.33 -3.38 5.67
N LEU A 130 -32.05 -3.65 5.34
CA LEU A 130 -30.89 -3.02 5.97
C LEU A 130 -30.73 -1.54 5.62
N GLY A 131 -31.41 -1.07 4.57
CA GLY A 131 -31.48 0.32 4.13
C GLY A 131 -30.97 0.54 2.70
N SER A 132 -30.54 1.76 2.41
CA SER A 132 -30.04 2.16 1.08
C SER A 132 -28.78 3.01 1.20
N ARG A 133 -28.07 3.18 0.09
CA ARG A 133 -26.84 4.00 0.01
C ARG A 133 -27.06 5.47 0.39
N GLU A 134 -28.28 5.96 0.20
CA GLU A 134 -28.68 7.38 0.33
C GLU A 134 -29.50 7.65 1.61
N GLY A 135 -29.91 6.60 2.32
CA GLY A 135 -30.98 6.65 3.32
C GLY A 135 -30.51 6.76 4.78
N THR A 136 -29.62 7.68 5.15
CA THR A 136 -29.34 7.95 6.59
C THR A 136 -30.44 8.79 7.25
N ALA A 137 -31.38 9.31 6.45
CA ALA A 137 -32.34 10.33 6.87
C ALA A 137 -33.56 9.80 7.66
N ASP A 138 -33.88 8.51 7.62
CA ASP A 138 -35.03 7.93 8.34
C ASP A 138 -34.66 7.22 9.65
N GLY A 139 -33.37 7.21 10.02
CA GLY A 139 -32.88 6.60 11.25
C GLY A 139 -32.93 5.07 11.28
N THR A 140 -33.19 4.41 10.14
CA THR A 140 -33.26 2.94 10.03
C THR A 140 -31.98 2.29 9.51
N LEU A 141 -31.08 3.08 8.92
CA LEU A 141 -29.79 2.59 8.45
C LEU A 141 -28.92 2.11 9.60
N ARG A 142 -28.55 0.83 9.56
CA ARG A 142 -27.57 0.24 10.48
C ARG A 142 -26.31 -0.17 9.70
N ILE A 143 -25.76 0.74 8.91
CA ILE A 143 -24.47 0.56 8.24
C ILE A 143 -23.44 1.41 8.97
N GLN A 144 -22.46 0.77 9.56
CA GLN A 144 -21.42 1.42 10.33
C GLN A 144 -20.03 1.05 9.79
N ARG A 145 -19.03 1.88 10.07
CA ARG A 145 -17.65 1.72 9.63
C ARG A 145 -16.71 1.72 10.83
N ALA A 146 -16.01 0.61 11.06
CA ALA A 146 -15.01 0.50 12.13
C ALA A 146 -13.64 0.97 11.63
N ARG A 147 -13.12 2.10 12.12
CA ARG A 147 -11.80 2.63 11.71
C ARG A 147 -10.72 2.26 12.72
N TYR A 148 -9.78 1.43 12.29
CA TYR A 148 -8.64 0.99 13.10
C TYR A 148 -7.34 1.03 12.31
N SER A 149 -6.22 1.30 13.00
CA SER A 149 -4.87 1.32 12.43
C SER A 149 -3.98 0.16 12.92
N ALA A 150 -4.52 -0.71 13.78
CA ALA A 150 -3.88 -1.90 14.32
C ALA A 150 -4.93 -2.96 14.66
N LEU A 151 -4.55 -4.24 14.65
CA LEU A 151 -5.40 -5.36 15.09
C LEU A 151 -5.07 -5.78 16.54
N THR A 152 -4.83 -4.80 17.40
CA THR A 152 -4.70 -5.01 18.85
C THR A 152 -6.08 -4.92 19.50
N LYS A 153 -6.24 -5.56 20.66
CA LYS A 153 -7.52 -5.57 21.37
C LYS A 153 -7.99 -4.16 21.71
N GLU A 154 -7.10 -3.31 22.20
CA GLU A 154 -7.40 -1.94 22.61
C GLU A 154 -7.87 -1.08 21.43
N GLU A 155 -7.24 -1.24 20.26
CA GLU A 155 -7.60 -0.52 19.04
C GLU A 155 -8.95 -1.00 18.49
N ILE A 156 -9.20 -2.32 18.53
CA ILE A 156 -10.49 -2.91 18.11
C ILE A 156 -11.60 -2.44 19.07
N ASP A 157 -11.41 -2.54 20.38
CA ASP A 157 -12.39 -2.10 21.38
C ASP A 157 -12.74 -0.62 21.17
N ARG A 158 -11.73 0.24 20.94
CA ARG A 158 -11.96 1.67 20.61
C ARG A 158 -12.77 1.80 19.32
N ALA A 159 -12.33 1.19 18.23
CA ALA A 159 -12.97 1.30 16.91
C ALA A 159 -14.44 0.86 16.91
N PHE A 160 -14.80 -0.14 17.71
CA PHE A 160 -16.19 -0.61 17.84
C PHE A 160 -17.03 0.20 18.84
N SER A 161 -16.40 0.96 19.74
CA SER A 161 -17.08 1.96 20.57
C SER A 161 -17.34 3.29 19.84
N GLU A 162 -16.54 3.59 18.81
CA GLU A 162 -16.55 4.85 18.04
C GLU A 162 -16.74 4.56 16.55
N LEU A 163 -17.87 3.91 16.21
CA LEU A 163 -18.20 3.58 14.83
C LEU A 163 -18.56 4.84 14.03
N ASP A 164 -18.11 4.88 12.78
CA ASP A 164 -18.22 6.02 11.87
C ASP A 164 -19.03 5.62 10.62
N GLU A 165 -19.06 6.49 9.60
CA GLU A 165 -19.66 6.25 8.30
C GLU A 165 -18.59 5.81 7.28
N LEU A 166 -19.05 5.02 6.30
CA LEU A 166 -18.26 4.62 5.14
C LEU A 166 -17.94 5.86 4.29
N SER A 167 -16.69 6.02 3.86
CA SER A 167 -16.31 7.16 3.04
C SER A 167 -16.55 6.87 1.56
N TYR A 168 -17.77 7.18 1.07
CA TYR A 168 -18.10 7.04 -0.34
C TYR A 168 -17.15 7.81 -1.28
N PRO A 169 -16.69 9.04 -0.98
CA PRO A 169 -15.70 9.72 -1.82
C PRO A 169 -14.40 8.93 -1.94
N LEU A 170 -13.94 8.30 -0.85
CA LEU A 170 -12.71 7.52 -0.84
C LEU A 170 -12.88 6.20 -1.60
N ALA A 171 -13.99 5.49 -1.40
CA ALA A 171 -14.35 4.30 -2.16
C ALA A 171 -14.49 4.59 -3.66
N ASN A 172 -15.20 5.67 -4.03
CA ASN A 172 -15.40 6.10 -5.42
C ASN A 172 -14.08 6.49 -6.10
N ALA A 173 -13.12 7.08 -5.35
CA ALA A 173 -11.78 7.34 -5.87
C ALA A 173 -11.03 6.03 -6.19
N GLY A 174 -11.22 4.98 -5.37
CA GLY A 174 -10.74 3.64 -5.66
C GLY A 174 -11.40 3.05 -6.91
N ALA A 175 -12.73 3.15 -7.03
CA ALA A 175 -13.49 2.60 -8.15
C ALA A 175 -13.10 3.28 -9.47
N ALA A 176 -12.99 4.61 -9.48
CA ALA A 176 -12.56 5.36 -10.64
C ALA A 176 -11.15 4.95 -11.10
N ARG A 177 -10.23 4.69 -10.16
CA ARG A 177 -8.90 4.13 -10.48
C ARG A 177 -9.03 2.73 -11.11
N GLN A 178 -9.87 1.89 -10.51
CA GLN A 178 -10.41 0.61 -11.05
C GLN A 178 -10.63 0.67 -12.56
N ASP A 179 -11.59 1.52 -12.89
CA ASP A 179 -12.14 1.68 -14.23
C ASP A 179 -11.12 2.31 -15.18
N ILE A 180 -10.42 3.38 -14.77
CA ILE A 180 -9.37 4.03 -15.57
C ILE A 180 -8.25 3.05 -15.92
N ASP A 181 -7.77 2.27 -14.94
CA ASP A 181 -6.68 1.32 -15.18
C ASP A 181 -7.11 0.20 -16.15
N LEU A 182 -8.37 -0.25 -16.08
CA LEU A 182 -8.93 -1.21 -17.05
C LEU A 182 -9.06 -0.60 -18.46
N LEU A 183 -9.65 0.60 -18.57
CA LEU A 183 -9.86 1.28 -19.85
C LEU A 183 -8.53 1.55 -20.55
N TRP A 184 -7.57 2.17 -19.84
CA TRP A 184 -6.24 2.44 -20.37
C TRP A 184 -5.50 1.15 -20.71
N GLY A 185 -5.49 0.20 -19.76
CA GLY A 185 -4.77 -1.04 -19.89
C GLY A 185 -5.26 -1.87 -21.06
N ALA A 186 -6.56 -2.16 -21.13
CA ALA A 186 -7.14 -2.98 -22.17
C ALA A 186 -7.04 -2.31 -23.54
N THR A 187 -7.39 -1.02 -23.66
CA THR A 187 -7.38 -0.30 -24.94
C THR A 187 -5.97 -0.26 -25.54
N LEU A 188 -4.98 0.18 -24.77
CA LEU A 188 -3.62 0.32 -25.28
C LEU A 188 -2.90 -1.02 -25.43
N THR A 189 -3.14 -1.98 -24.53
CA THR A 189 -2.62 -3.35 -24.68
C THR A 189 -3.12 -3.98 -25.99
N ARG A 190 -4.43 -3.85 -26.29
CA ARG A 190 -5.01 -4.32 -27.55
C ARG A 190 -4.39 -3.59 -28.74
N ALA A 191 -4.28 -2.26 -28.68
CA ALA A 191 -3.70 -1.45 -29.74
C ALA A 191 -2.28 -1.88 -30.11
N VAL A 192 -1.38 -1.95 -29.12
CA VAL A 192 0.03 -2.32 -29.33
C VAL A 192 0.16 -3.78 -29.75
N SER A 193 -0.64 -4.68 -29.16
CA SER A 193 -0.61 -6.11 -29.50
C SER A 193 -1.11 -6.37 -30.93
N LEU A 194 -2.20 -5.71 -31.36
CA LEU A 194 -2.71 -5.78 -32.74
C LEU A 194 -1.71 -5.21 -33.75
N ALA A 195 -1.16 -4.03 -33.48
CA ALA A 195 -0.19 -3.37 -34.36
C ALA A 195 1.10 -4.19 -34.52
N SER A 196 1.54 -4.87 -33.45
CA SER A 196 2.75 -5.71 -33.44
C SER A 196 2.50 -7.17 -33.83
N ARG A 197 1.25 -7.55 -34.13
CA ARG A 197 0.81 -8.95 -34.40
C ARG A 197 1.22 -9.94 -33.31
N ARG A 198 1.22 -9.50 -32.05
CA ARG A 198 1.57 -10.32 -30.90
C ARG A 198 0.31 -10.70 -30.13
N PHE A 199 -0.01 -11.99 -30.09
CA PHE A 199 -1.27 -12.51 -29.54
C PHE A 199 -1.03 -13.61 -28.50
N GLY A 200 -2.10 -14.01 -27.81
CA GLY A 200 -2.06 -15.08 -26.81
C GLY A 200 -1.07 -14.73 -25.72
N SER A 201 -0.19 -15.67 -25.34
CA SER A 201 0.83 -15.45 -24.31
C SER A 201 1.90 -14.42 -24.65
N ASN A 202 1.96 -13.93 -25.89
CA ASN A 202 2.99 -13.00 -26.36
C ASN A 202 2.53 -11.54 -26.40
N PHE A 203 1.32 -11.23 -25.91
CA PHE A 203 0.77 -9.87 -25.94
C PHE A 203 1.70 -8.86 -25.23
N LEU A 204 1.65 -7.60 -25.67
CA LEU A 204 2.40 -6.51 -25.07
C LEU A 204 1.49 -5.72 -24.14
N SER A 205 1.75 -5.81 -22.84
CA SER A 205 0.99 -5.04 -21.84
C SER A 205 1.37 -3.57 -21.86
N VAL A 206 0.35 -2.72 -21.80
CA VAL A 206 0.47 -1.29 -21.57
C VAL A 206 -0.34 -0.97 -20.32
N GLY A 207 0.20 -0.12 -19.45
CA GLY A 207 -0.48 0.27 -18.23
C GLY A 207 -0.17 1.70 -17.89
N ARG A 208 -1.18 2.44 -17.42
CA ARG A 208 -1.10 3.87 -17.10
C ARG A 208 0.09 4.21 -16.19
N VAL A 209 0.43 3.33 -15.24
CA VAL A 209 1.59 3.48 -14.33
C VAL A 209 2.78 2.60 -14.73
N GLN A 210 2.52 1.39 -15.23
CA GLN A 210 3.57 0.45 -15.65
C GLN A 210 4.46 1.05 -16.76
N SER A 211 3.83 1.66 -17.78
CA SER A 211 4.53 2.21 -18.94
C SER A 211 5.43 3.40 -18.62
N PRO A 212 4.99 4.46 -17.88
CA PRO A 212 5.91 5.53 -17.47
C PRO A 212 6.99 5.05 -16.49
N THR A 213 6.70 4.06 -15.64
CA THR A 213 7.72 3.48 -14.75
C THR A 213 8.84 2.80 -15.55
N LEU A 214 8.49 2.04 -16.60
CA LEU A 214 9.47 1.50 -17.53
C LEU A 214 10.25 2.63 -18.24
N GLY A 215 9.57 3.72 -18.59
CA GLY A 215 10.17 4.92 -19.18
C GLY A 215 11.34 5.45 -18.34
N LEU A 216 11.17 5.61 -17.03
CA LEU A 216 12.23 6.07 -16.12
C LEU A 216 13.49 5.19 -16.17
N ILE A 217 13.31 3.86 -16.30
CA ILE A 217 14.42 2.90 -16.38
C ILE A 217 15.12 3.01 -17.74
N VAL A 218 14.33 3.09 -18.82
CA VAL A 218 14.85 3.22 -20.19
C VAL A 218 15.62 4.52 -20.36
N GLU A 219 15.11 5.65 -19.85
CA GLU A 219 15.80 6.95 -19.87
C GLU A 219 17.15 6.87 -19.17
N ARG A 220 17.20 6.31 -17.95
CA ARG A 220 18.47 6.12 -17.22
C ARG A 220 19.46 5.22 -17.97
N GLU A 221 18.98 4.18 -18.63
CA GLU A 221 19.84 3.30 -19.43
C GLU A 221 20.36 4.02 -20.68
N MET A 222 19.56 4.87 -21.33
CA MET A 222 20.00 5.70 -22.44
C MET A 222 21.06 6.72 -21.99
N GLU A 223 20.88 7.37 -20.84
CA GLU A 223 21.89 8.25 -20.23
C GLU A 223 23.22 7.51 -19.99
N ARG A 224 23.16 6.28 -19.45
CA ARG A 224 24.35 5.45 -19.22
C ARG A 224 25.07 5.09 -20.52
N ARG A 225 24.34 4.76 -21.58
CA ARG A 225 24.91 4.44 -22.90
C ARG A 225 25.52 5.64 -23.60
N ALA A 226 24.93 6.82 -23.41
CA ALA A 226 25.43 8.09 -23.94
C ALA A 226 26.61 8.66 -23.14
N HIS A 227 26.87 8.14 -21.94
CA HIS A 227 27.96 8.62 -21.09
C HIS A 227 29.33 8.33 -21.71
N VAL A 228 30.07 9.40 -21.99
CA VAL A 228 31.49 9.32 -22.39
C VAL A 228 32.34 9.73 -21.20
N ALA A 229 33.07 8.76 -20.63
CA ALA A 229 33.96 9.00 -19.50
C ALA A 229 35.08 9.97 -19.91
N LYS A 230 35.31 10.99 -19.10
CA LYS A 230 36.40 11.95 -19.29
C LYS A 230 37.45 11.75 -18.19
N PRO A 231 38.74 11.66 -18.53
CA PRO A 231 39.79 11.60 -17.53
C PRO A 231 39.79 12.90 -16.72
N PHE A 232 40.06 12.77 -15.43
CA PHE A 232 40.37 13.88 -14.53
C PHE A 232 41.46 13.42 -13.56
N TRP A 233 42.14 14.38 -12.95
CA TRP A 233 43.22 14.18 -12.00
C TRP A 233 42.83 14.77 -10.66
N GLU A 234 43.22 14.08 -9.60
CA GLU A 234 43.08 14.54 -8.22
C GLU A 234 44.49 14.61 -7.60
N VAL A 235 44.74 15.64 -6.82
CA VAL A 235 46.02 15.85 -6.14
C VAL A 235 45.80 15.61 -4.65
N PHE A 236 46.57 14.69 -4.08
CA PHE A 236 46.51 14.32 -2.67
C PHE A 236 47.88 14.50 -2.03
N ALA A 237 47.90 14.89 -0.76
CA ALA A 237 49.11 14.93 0.06
C ALA A 237 48.97 13.97 1.25
N LYS A 238 49.98 13.12 1.43
CA LYS A 238 50.08 12.20 2.56
C LYS A 238 51.03 12.77 3.59
N PHE A 239 50.54 12.98 4.80
CA PHE A 239 51.30 13.50 5.93
C PHE A 239 51.56 12.42 6.95
N GLN A 240 52.75 12.43 7.56
CA GLN A 240 53.08 11.60 8.70
C GLN A 240 52.94 12.41 9.99
N HIS A 241 52.30 11.82 11.01
CA HIS A 241 52.21 12.36 12.36
C HIS A 241 52.55 11.24 13.35
N PRO A 242 53.13 11.54 14.54
CA PRO A 242 53.44 10.53 15.55
C PRO A 242 52.25 9.62 15.93
N ASP A 243 51.03 10.16 15.90
CA ASP A 243 49.79 9.44 16.23
C ASP A 243 49.15 8.71 15.02
N GLY A 244 49.77 8.77 13.84
CA GLY A 244 49.28 8.13 12.61
C GLY A 244 49.36 9.04 11.38
N GLY A 245 49.61 8.46 10.21
CA GLY A 245 49.58 9.20 8.94
C GLY A 245 48.15 9.50 8.48
N PHE A 246 47.97 10.59 7.73
CA PHE A 246 46.68 10.95 7.12
C PHE A 246 46.86 11.48 5.69
N GLU A 247 45.79 11.41 4.91
CA GLU A 247 45.72 11.93 3.55
C GLU A 247 44.84 13.19 3.52
N THR A 248 45.21 14.15 2.70
CA THR A 248 44.41 15.35 2.42
C THR A 248 44.30 15.54 0.91
N HIS A 249 43.18 16.11 0.49
CA HIS A 249 42.94 16.46 -0.90
C HIS A 249 43.33 17.92 -1.14
N HIS A 250 43.79 18.22 -2.34
CA HIS A 250 43.93 19.60 -2.79
C HIS A 250 42.58 20.35 -2.70
N SER A 251 42.63 21.66 -2.53
CA SER A 251 41.41 22.50 -2.43
C SER A 251 40.53 22.48 -3.70
N VAL A 252 41.13 22.13 -4.85
CA VAL A 252 40.43 21.84 -6.10
C VAL A 252 40.11 20.36 -6.15
N ASP A 253 38.82 20.03 -6.20
CA ASP A 253 38.31 18.66 -6.20
C ASP A 253 38.78 17.85 -7.41
N LYS A 254 38.71 18.43 -8.62
CA LYS A 254 39.07 17.75 -9.89
C LYS A 254 39.77 18.69 -10.85
N PHE A 255 40.91 18.24 -11.37
CA PHE A 255 41.61 18.86 -12.50
C PHE A 255 41.25 18.12 -13.79
N TRP A 256 40.72 18.84 -14.78
CA TRP A 256 40.32 18.23 -16.05
C TRP A 256 41.45 18.11 -17.05
N GLU A 257 42.55 18.83 -16.82
CA GLU A 257 43.76 18.80 -17.62
C GLU A 257 44.94 18.37 -16.76
N LYS A 258 45.72 17.39 -17.23
CA LYS A 258 46.87 16.88 -16.47
C LYS A 258 47.88 17.96 -16.12
N ALA A 259 48.11 18.90 -17.05
CA ALA A 259 49.06 19.99 -16.86
C ALA A 259 48.69 20.90 -15.67
N GLU A 260 47.41 21.08 -15.39
CA GLU A 260 46.95 21.87 -14.24
C GLU A 260 47.22 21.12 -12.93
N ALA A 261 46.99 19.81 -12.90
CA ALA A 261 47.32 18.96 -11.75
C ALA A 261 48.85 18.94 -11.50
N ASP A 262 49.66 18.81 -12.55
CA ASP A 262 51.12 18.81 -12.46
C ASP A 262 51.63 20.17 -11.95
N ALA A 263 51.05 21.28 -12.41
CA ALA A 263 51.36 22.63 -11.92
C ALA A 263 50.95 22.81 -10.44
N ALA A 264 49.80 22.27 -10.03
CA ALA A 264 49.36 22.30 -8.64
C ALA A 264 50.33 21.52 -7.73
N ILE A 265 50.82 20.36 -8.18
CA ILE A 265 51.87 19.59 -7.46
C ILE A 265 53.15 20.40 -7.39
N ALA A 266 53.62 20.97 -8.49
CA ALA A 266 54.85 21.77 -8.53
C ALA A 266 54.80 23.01 -7.62
N GLY A 267 53.61 23.58 -7.41
CA GLY A 267 53.36 24.69 -6.49
C GLY A 267 53.29 24.29 -5.00
N THR A 268 53.40 23.00 -4.67
CA THR A 268 53.37 22.52 -3.28
C THR A 268 54.76 22.43 -2.66
N SER A 269 54.83 22.56 -1.34
CA SER A 269 56.08 22.48 -0.57
C SER A 269 55.97 21.45 0.55
N ASN A 270 57.08 20.77 0.85
CA ASN A 270 57.24 19.89 2.01
C ASN A 270 58.31 20.52 2.94
N PRO A 271 58.04 20.74 4.24
CA PRO A 271 56.85 20.34 5.01
C PRO A 271 55.60 21.19 4.76
N GLY A 272 54.43 20.57 4.89
CA GLY A 272 53.15 21.27 4.88
C GLY A 272 52.96 22.12 6.14
N THR A 273 52.27 23.26 6.01
CA THR A 273 52.01 24.19 7.13
C THR A 273 50.52 24.26 7.41
N VAL A 274 50.12 24.07 8.67
CA VAL A 274 48.73 24.23 9.11
C VAL A 274 48.36 25.71 9.07
N LYS A 275 47.45 26.10 8.17
CA LYS A 275 46.99 27.49 8.05
C LYS A 275 45.88 27.85 9.03
N ALA A 276 44.98 26.91 9.33
CA ALA A 276 43.85 27.11 10.23
C ALA A 276 43.39 25.77 10.81
N VAL A 277 42.90 25.81 12.06
CA VAL A 277 42.24 24.69 12.72
C VAL A 277 40.86 25.17 13.15
N THR A 278 39.81 24.51 12.66
CA THR A 278 38.43 24.82 13.03
C THR A 278 37.75 23.58 13.57
N ALA A 279 37.14 23.68 14.75
CA ALA A 279 36.29 22.64 15.31
C ALA A 279 34.82 23.04 15.16
N ARG A 280 33.97 22.12 14.71
CA ARG A 280 32.51 22.30 14.64
C ARG A 280 31.83 21.15 15.36
N LYS A 281 30.81 21.48 16.16
CA LYS A 281 29.93 20.47 16.75
C LYS A 281 28.88 20.09 15.71
N ASN A 282 28.93 18.87 15.21
CA ASN A 282 27.88 18.31 14.36
C ASN A 282 26.90 17.50 15.23
N THR A 283 25.60 17.71 15.02
CA THR A 283 24.54 16.94 15.68
C THR A 283 23.75 16.19 14.63
N ARG A 284 23.68 14.86 14.78
CA ARG A 284 22.84 14.00 13.94
C ARG A 284 21.51 13.79 14.63
N LYS A 285 20.41 14.19 13.98
CA LYS A 285 19.05 13.96 14.50
C LYS A 285 18.70 12.46 14.42
N PRO A 286 17.85 11.95 15.33
CA PRO A 286 17.27 10.63 15.18
C PRO A 286 16.41 10.57 13.91
N PRO A 287 16.21 9.37 13.33
CA PRO A 287 15.34 9.20 12.18
C PRO A 287 13.88 9.52 12.54
N THR A 288 13.10 9.89 11.54
CA THR A 288 11.64 9.97 11.68
C THR A 288 11.03 8.57 11.67
N PRO A 289 9.81 8.39 12.22
CA PRO A 289 9.00 7.21 11.99
C PRO A 289 8.90 6.87 10.50
N TYR A 290 8.84 5.58 10.16
CA TYR A 290 8.71 5.14 8.78
C TYR A 290 7.32 5.47 8.21
N ASN A 291 7.32 6.03 7.00
CA ASN A 291 6.21 5.89 6.07
C ASN A 291 6.48 4.71 5.11
N THR A 292 5.52 4.36 4.28
CA THR A 292 5.59 3.21 3.36
C THR A 292 6.79 3.28 2.41
N THR A 293 7.07 4.46 1.85
CA THR A 293 8.17 4.66 0.89
C THR A 293 9.54 4.52 1.56
N ALA A 294 9.74 5.16 2.71
CA ALA A 294 11.00 5.10 3.45
C ALA A 294 11.28 3.68 3.93
N PHE A 295 10.27 2.99 4.46
CA PHE A 295 10.39 1.58 4.86
C PHE A 295 10.81 0.69 3.68
N SER A 296 10.10 0.78 2.55
CA SER A 296 10.40 -0.03 1.36
C SER A 296 11.78 0.27 0.78
N THR A 297 12.20 1.53 0.83
CA THR A 297 13.52 1.97 0.35
C THR A 297 14.66 1.46 1.24
N ASP A 298 14.51 1.56 2.57
CA ASP A 298 15.52 1.07 3.51
C ASP A 298 15.56 -0.47 3.52
N ALA A 299 14.42 -1.16 3.40
CA ALA A 299 14.38 -2.61 3.25
C ALA A 299 15.12 -3.08 1.99
N SER A 300 14.96 -2.38 0.87
CA SER A 300 15.68 -2.71 -0.36
C SER A 300 17.17 -2.40 -0.28
N SER A 301 17.54 -1.19 0.15
CA SER A 301 18.94 -0.73 0.13
C SER A 301 19.81 -1.36 1.23
N ARG A 302 19.22 -1.71 2.39
CA ARG A 302 19.98 -2.25 3.53
C ARG A 302 19.84 -3.75 3.71
N LEU A 303 18.70 -4.32 3.35
CA LEU A 303 18.39 -5.74 3.59
C LEU A 303 18.26 -6.56 2.30
N GLY A 304 18.31 -5.91 1.12
CA GLY A 304 18.14 -6.60 -0.16
C GLY A 304 16.73 -7.15 -0.40
N ILE A 305 15.74 -6.70 0.37
CA ILE A 305 14.35 -7.17 0.26
C ILE A 305 13.63 -6.32 -0.79
N THR A 306 13.01 -6.96 -1.79
CA THR A 306 12.27 -6.22 -2.83
C THR A 306 11.08 -5.48 -2.24
N PRO A 307 10.65 -4.33 -2.81
CA PRO A 307 9.51 -3.58 -2.28
C PRO A 307 8.22 -4.44 -2.12
N ALA A 308 7.94 -5.31 -3.09
CA ALA A 308 6.78 -6.21 -3.01
C ALA A 308 6.87 -7.19 -1.83
N SER A 309 8.04 -7.80 -1.60
CA SER A 309 8.26 -8.69 -0.47
C SER A 309 8.24 -7.94 0.86
N ALA A 310 8.81 -6.74 0.92
CA ALA A 310 8.80 -5.90 2.11
C ALA A 310 7.36 -5.55 2.54
N MET A 311 6.53 -5.13 1.58
CA MET A 311 5.12 -4.83 1.86
C MET A 311 4.32 -6.07 2.26
N ARG A 312 4.58 -7.24 1.66
CA ARG A 312 3.94 -8.50 2.08
C ARG A 312 4.31 -8.87 3.52
N ILE A 313 5.59 -8.78 3.88
CA ILE A 313 6.05 -9.06 5.25
C ILE A 313 5.43 -8.06 6.23
N ALA A 314 5.41 -6.78 5.89
CA ALA A 314 4.80 -5.76 6.74
C ALA A 314 3.29 -5.99 6.93
N GLU A 315 2.59 -6.40 5.87
CA GLU A 315 1.19 -6.80 5.93
C GLU A 315 0.99 -8.00 6.88
N ASP A 316 1.81 -9.04 6.76
CA ASP A 316 1.77 -10.21 7.65
C ASP A 316 1.99 -9.79 9.12
N LEU A 317 2.99 -8.93 9.38
CA LEU A 317 3.27 -8.40 10.73
C LEU A 317 2.13 -7.54 11.29
N TYR A 318 1.47 -6.74 10.45
CA TYR A 318 0.28 -5.97 10.83
C TYR A 318 -0.87 -6.91 11.17
N MET A 319 -1.10 -7.92 10.32
CA MET A 319 -2.12 -8.94 10.53
C MET A 319 -1.88 -9.73 11.81
N ASP A 320 -0.63 -9.95 12.19
CA ASP A 320 -0.26 -10.59 13.45
C ASP A 320 -0.27 -9.63 14.66
N GLY A 321 -0.42 -8.33 14.44
CA GLY A 321 -0.52 -7.30 15.48
C GLY A 321 0.81 -6.80 16.00
N PHE A 322 1.92 -7.08 15.30
CA PHE A 322 3.27 -6.63 15.68
C PHE A 322 3.56 -5.19 15.28
N ILE A 323 2.91 -4.68 14.22
CA ILE A 323 3.10 -3.31 13.74
C ILE A 323 1.75 -2.65 13.44
N SER A 324 1.75 -1.31 13.40
CA SER A 324 0.62 -0.55 12.86
C SER A 324 0.50 -0.75 11.34
N TYR A 325 -0.65 -0.37 10.78
CA TYR A 325 -0.94 -0.49 9.36
C TYR A 325 0.19 0.08 8.48
N PRO A 326 0.78 -0.71 7.55
CA PRO A 326 2.04 -0.36 6.91
C PRO A 326 1.89 0.52 5.67
N ARG A 327 0.66 0.88 5.29
CA ARG A 327 0.32 1.71 4.12
C ARG A 327 -0.09 3.11 4.59
N THR A 328 0.89 3.96 4.85
CA THR A 328 0.71 5.32 5.35
C THR A 328 1.81 6.25 4.86
N ASP A 329 1.44 7.49 4.58
CA ASP A 329 2.37 8.59 4.29
C ASP A 329 2.77 9.37 5.56
N ASN A 330 2.10 9.11 6.69
CA ASN A 330 2.31 9.83 7.93
C ASN A 330 3.67 9.49 8.56
N THR A 331 4.40 10.51 8.99
CA THR A 331 5.71 10.39 9.65
C THR A 331 5.70 11.01 11.05
N VAL A 332 4.50 11.28 11.59
CA VAL A 332 4.29 11.90 12.90
C VAL A 332 3.45 10.98 13.76
N TYR A 333 3.96 10.65 14.96
CA TYR A 333 3.15 9.94 15.94
C TYR A 333 2.02 10.84 16.44
N PRO A 334 0.77 10.36 16.47
CA PRO A 334 -0.32 11.13 17.05
C PRO A 334 -0.11 11.27 18.56
N SER A 335 -0.59 12.39 19.14
CA SER A 335 -0.47 12.65 20.57
C SER A 335 -1.20 11.62 21.45
N SER A 336 -2.17 10.91 20.88
CA SER A 336 -2.91 9.83 21.53
C SER A 336 -2.13 8.52 21.63
N LEU A 337 -0.99 8.37 20.93
CA LEU A 337 -0.21 7.14 20.97
C LEU A 337 0.56 7.03 22.29
N PRO A 338 0.36 5.98 23.11
CA PRO A 338 1.04 5.82 24.39
C PRO A 338 2.49 5.32 24.20
N VAL A 339 3.36 6.15 23.64
CA VAL A 339 4.73 5.79 23.24
C VAL A 339 5.54 5.19 24.40
N ARG A 340 5.37 5.69 25.63
CA ARG A 340 6.09 5.18 26.79
C ARG A 340 5.72 3.72 27.09
N GLU A 341 4.43 3.39 27.08
CA GLU A 341 3.94 2.04 27.35
C GLU A 341 4.37 1.06 26.25
N LEU A 342 4.27 1.50 24.98
CA LEU A 342 4.75 0.72 23.85
C LEU A 342 6.24 0.39 23.98
N VAL A 343 7.08 1.37 24.33
CA VAL A 343 8.52 1.12 24.54
C VAL A 343 8.74 0.16 25.70
N THR A 344 8.01 0.28 26.81
CA THR A 344 8.12 -0.65 27.93
C THR A 344 7.71 -2.07 27.57
N SER A 345 6.74 -2.25 26.67
CA SER A 345 6.32 -3.59 26.21
C SER A 345 7.34 -4.29 25.30
N LEU A 346 8.31 -3.55 24.76
CA LEU A 346 9.32 -4.05 23.83
C LEU A 346 10.63 -4.50 24.52
N VAL A 347 10.76 -4.27 25.84
CA VAL A 347 11.97 -4.54 26.64
C VAL A 347 11.67 -5.61 27.68
#